data_AF-A0A0B5AS92-F1
#
_entry.id   AF-A0A0B5AS92-F1
#
_cell.length_a   1.000
_cell.length_b   1.000
_cell.length_c   1.000
_cell.angle_alpha   90.00
_cell.angle_beta   90.00
_cell.angle_gamma   90.00
#
_symmetry.space_group_name_H-M   'P 1'
#
loop_
_entity.id
_entity.type
_entity.pdbx_description
1 polymer ?
#
loop_
_entity_poly.entity_id
_entity_poly.type
_entity_poly.pdbx_seq_one_letter_code
_entity_poly.pdbx_strand_id
1 'polypeptide(L)' 'MFTLQRVLSAGSTTSDNVYLNNVQVGTFGHDSEGAYLNLKQELTMGEMNLLIAQLVNQNPSLLHSKLDVTIP' A
#
# COMPACT_ATOMS: atom_id res chain seq x y z
N MET A 1 9.88 -1.20 10.03
CA MET A 1 9.83 -0.42 8.78
C MET A 1 9.17 -1.28 7.73
N PHE A 2 8.22 -0.76 6.94
CA PHE A 2 7.56 -1.59 5.94
C PHE A 2 8.50 -1.84 4.76
N THR A 3 8.39 -3.04 4.19
CA THR A 3 9.06 -3.41 2.94
C THR A 3 7.99 -3.56 1.86
N LEU A 4 8.25 -2.97 0.69
CA LEU A 4 7.37 -3.03 -0.47
C LEU A 4 8.05 -3.88 -1.54
N GLN A 5 7.37 -4.94 -1.98
CA GLN A 5 7.87 -5.85 -3.00
C GLN A 5 6.96 -5.83 -4.21
N ARG A 6 7.49 -5.33 -5.34
CA ARG A 6 6.77 -5.26 -6.61
C ARG A 6 6.31 -6.63 -7.07
N VAL A 7 5.02 -6.76 -7.28
CA VAL A 7 4.38 -7.89 -7.95
C VAL A 7 4.21 -7.49 -9.41
N LEU A 8 4.83 -8.25 -10.30
CA LEU A 8 4.60 -8.11 -11.74
C LEU A 8 3.26 -8.80 -12.06
N SER A 9 2.16 -8.05 -12.03
CA SER A 9 0.88 -8.52 -12.56
C SER A 9 0.85 -8.33 -14.08
N ALA A 10 0.30 -9.31 -14.79
CA ALA A 10 0.04 -9.20 -16.22
C ALA A 10 -1.08 -8.16 -16.44
N GLY A 11 -0.71 -6.93 -16.84
CA GLY A 11 -1.65 -5.82 -17.08
C GLY A 11 -1.05 -4.46 -16.74
N SER A 12 -1.82 -3.39 -16.94
CA SER A 12 -1.48 -1.99 -16.61
C SER A 12 -1.55 -1.66 -15.11
N THR A 13 -1.80 -2.65 -14.25
CA THR A 13 -1.83 -2.50 -12.80
C THR A 13 -0.44 -2.71 -12.22
N THR A 14 0.06 -1.71 -11.49
CA THR A 14 1.24 -1.88 -10.65
C THR A 14 0.80 -2.20 -9.23
N SER A 15 1.32 -3.28 -8.65
CA SER A 15 1.01 -3.68 -7.29
C SER A 15 2.26 -4.06 -6.50
N ASP A 16 2.31 -3.65 -5.25
CA ASP A 16 3.38 -3.95 -4.30
C ASP A 16 2.80 -4.72 -3.10
N ASN A 17 3.39 -5.86 -2.77
CA ASN A 17 3.11 -6.52 -1.50
C ASN A 17 3.70 -5.71 -0.35
N VAL A 18 2.90 -5.48 0.69
CA VAL A 18 3.29 -4.74 1.88
C VAL A 18 3.68 -5.72 2.99
N TYR A 19 4.90 -5.62 3.48
CA TYR A 19 5.42 -6.46 4.56
C TYR A 19 5.78 -5.62 5.80
N LEU A 20 5.44 -6.15 6.97
CA LEU A 20 5.90 -5.66 8.27
C LEU A 20 6.59 -6.81 9.00
N ASN A 21 7.86 -6.63 9.37
CA ASN A 21 8.66 -7.68 10.04
C ASN A 21 8.64 -9.03 9.28
N ASN A 22 8.78 -8.98 7.95
CA ASN A 22 8.72 -10.13 7.03
C ASN A 22 7.35 -10.85 6.93
N VAL A 23 6.31 -10.34 7.58
CA VAL A 23 4.94 -10.83 7.43
C VAL A 23 4.23 -9.98 6.39
N GLN A 24 3.57 -10.61 5.39
CA GLN A 24 2.76 -9.86 4.44
C GLN A 24 1.50 -9.36 5.13
N VAL A 25 1.38 -8.05 5.28
CA VAL A 25 0.26 -7.38 5.96
C VAL A 25 -0.73 -6.76 4.99
N GLY A 26 -0.40 -6.70 3.70
CA GLY A 26 -1.30 -6.16 2.71
C GLY A 26 -0.72 -6.09 1.30
N THR A 27 -1.41 -5.32 0.49
CA THR A 27 -1.07 -5.03 -0.90
C THR A 27 -1.43 -3.57 -1.19
N PHE A 28 -0.48 -2.83 -1.73
CA PHE A 28 -0.68 -1.51 -2.29
C PHE A 28 -0.74 -1.64 -3.82
N GLY A 29 -1.55 -0.84 -4.50
CA GLY A 29 -1.57 -0.86 -5.95
C GLY A 29 -2.22 0.37 -6.55
N HIS A 30 -2.14 0.44 -7.87
CA HIS A 30 -2.83 1.43 -8.67
C HIS A 30 -3.55 0.75 -9.83
N ASP A 31 -4.81 1.12 -10.03
CA ASP A 31 -5.64 0.70 -11.16
C ASP A 31 -6.34 1.91 -11.81
N SER A 32 -7.38 1.66 -12.61
CA SER A 32 -8.16 2.69 -13.30
C SER A 32 -8.99 3.58 -12.38
N GLU A 33 -9.28 3.12 -11.16
CA GLU A 33 -10.08 3.86 -10.16
C GLU A 33 -9.18 4.69 -9.23
N GLY A 34 -7.92 4.27 -9.04
CA GLY A 34 -6.90 5.07 -8.37
C GLY A 34 -5.93 4.22 -7.57
N ALA A 35 -5.41 4.81 -6.49
CA ALA A 35 -4.54 4.12 -5.55
C ALA A 35 -5.38 3.36 -4.53
N TYR A 36 -5.05 2.10 -4.28
CA TYR A 36 -5.72 1.29 -3.27
C TYR A 36 -4.71 0.64 -2.31
N LEU A 37 -5.15 0.43 -1.07
CA LEU A 37 -4.44 -0.30 -0.04
C LEU A 37 -5.37 -1.35 0.56
N ASN A 38 -5.05 -2.62 0.31
CA ASN A 38 -5.78 -3.75 0.88
C ASN A 38 -4.94 -4.36 2.00
N LEU A 39 -5.41 -4.23 3.23
CA LEU A 39 -4.74 -4.81 4.40
C LEU A 39 -5.32 -6.19 4.71
N LYS A 40 -4.47 -7.10 5.20
CA LYS A 40 -4.83 -8.45 5.63
C LYS A 40 -5.04 -8.55 7.15
N GLN A 41 -4.71 -7.49 7.86
CA GLN A 41 -4.84 -7.38 9.31
C GLN A 41 -4.99 -5.91 9.71
N GLU A 42 -5.52 -5.67 10.91
CA GLU A 42 -5.49 -4.35 11.50
C GLU A 42 -4.05 -3.92 11.79
N LEU A 43 -3.78 -2.63 11.60
CA LEU A 43 -2.53 -1.99 11.98
C LEU A 43 -2.81 -1.03 13.13
N THR A 44 -1.86 -0.89 14.05
CA THR A 44 -1.91 0.20 15.03
C THR A 44 -1.86 1.55 14.31
N MET A 45 -2.36 2.60 14.95
CA MET A 45 -2.29 3.97 14.39
C MET A 45 -0.84 4.38 14.03
N GLY A 46 0.14 3.97 14.85
CA GLY A 46 1.55 4.23 14.58
C GLY A 46 2.05 3.53 13.32
N GLU A 47 1.70 2.26 13.15
CA GLU A 47 2.04 1.48 11.96
C GLU A 47 1.38 2.02 10.70
N MET A 48 0.09 2.39 10.78
CA MET A 48 -0.62 3.01 9.66
C MET A 48 0.02 4.33 9.23
N ASN A 49 0.34 5.20 10.19
CA ASN A 49 1.01 6.47 9.89
C ASN A 49 2.36 6.27 9.20
N LEU A 50 3.15 5.29 9.66
CA LEU A 50 4.42 4.94 9.02
C LEU A 50 4.21 4.41 7.61
N LEU A 51 3.23 3.53 7.40
CA LEU A 51 2.93 2.98 6.07
C LEU A 51 2.53 4.09 5.09
N ILE A 52 1.60 4.96 5.47
CA ILE A 52 1.16 6.08 4.63
C ILE A 52 2.34 7.01 4.31
N ALA A 53 3.15 7.37 5.30
CA ALA A 53 4.32 8.22 5.09
C ALA A 53 5.31 7.60 4.09
N GLN A 54 5.53 6.29 4.16
CA GLN A 54 6.41 5.58 3.23
C GLN A 54 5.82 5.52 1.81
N LEU A 55 4.53 5.24 1.67
CA LEU A 55 3.84 5.20 0.38
C LEU A 55 3.88 6.56 -0.31
N VAL A 56 3.61 7.64 0.43
CA VAL A 56 3.67 9.03 -0.08
C VAL A 56 5.10 9.41 -0.46
N ASN A 57 6.10 9.01 0.32
CA ASN A 57 7.51 9.30 -0.01
C ASN A 57 7.92 8.67 -1.36
N GLN A 58 7.45 7.45 -1.63
CA GLN A 58 7.72 6.75 -2.89
C GLN A 58 6.84 7.24 -4.05
N ASN A 59 5.62 7.68 -3.76
CA ASN A 59 4.65 8.14 -4.75
C ASN A 59 4.01 9.46 -4.28
N PRO A 60 4.67 10.62 -4.45
CA PRO A 60 4.18 11.90 -3.93
C PRO A 60 2.82 12.33 -4.50
N SER A 61 2.41 11.78 -5.65
CA SER A 61 1.08 11.99 -6.22
C SER A 61 -0.06 11.57 -5.29
N LEU A 62 0.21 10.67 -4.33
CA LEU A 62 -0.74 10.23 -3.32
C LEU A 62 -1.24 11.37 -2.41
N LEU A 63 -0.51 12.48 -2.32
CA LEU A 63 -0.96 13.68 -1.58
C LEU A 63 -2.17 14.37 -2.22
N HIS A 64 -2.42 14.10 -3.49
CA HIS A 64 -3.46 14.74 -4.28
C HIS A 64 -4.51 13.77 -4.81
N SER A 65 -4.33 12.46 -4.60
CA SER A 65 -5.27 11.41 -5.01
C SER A 65 -6.00 10.85 -3.80
N LYS A 66 -7.18 10.28 -4.05
CA LYS A 66 -7.86 9.45 -3.05
C LYS A 66 -7.07 8.14 -2.89
N LEU A 67 -6.94 7.69 -1.64
CA LEU A 67 -6.41 6.38 -1.29
C LEU A 67 -7.53 5.60 -0.62
N ASP A 68 -8.00 4.55 -1.29
CA ASP A 68 -9.01 3.66 -0.72
C ASP A 68 -8.33 2.59 0.13
N VAL A 69 -8.74 2.50 1.40
CA VAL A 69 -8.18 1.55 2.37
C VAL A 69 -9.25 0.55 2.74
N THR A 70 -8.99 -0.72 2.43
CA THR A 70 -9.87 -1.84 2.81
C THR A 70 -9.19 -2.67 3.90
N ILE A 71 -9.93 -2.92 4.97
CA ILE A 71 -9.54 -3.77 6.11
C ILE A 71 -10.64 -4.82 6.28
N PRO A 72 -10.32 -6.12 6.44
CA PRO A 72 -11.30 -7.17 6.69
C PRO A 72 -12.07 -6.99 8.00
#